data_AF-A0A2A5A2B0-F1
#
_entry.id   AF-A0A2A5A2B0-F1
#
_cell.length_a   1.000
_cell.length_b   1.000
_cell.length_c   1.000
_cell.angle_alpha   90.00
_cell.angle_beta   90.00
_cell.angle_gamma   90.00
#
_symmetry.space_group_name_H-M   'P 1'
#
loop_
_entity.id
_entity.type
_entity.pdbx_description
1 polymer ?
#
loop_
_entity_poly.entity_id
_entity_poly.type
_entity_poly.pdbx_seq_one_letter_code
_entity_poly.pdbx_strand_id
1 'polypeptide(L)'
;MTRNSFQLIWEKLMTDHWVWVGYGGQAIFFSRWIVQWVVSEKAGRSEIPLAFWWLSLTGGGITLVYAYVKAEPVLFLGQILALIMYTRNLMLVYREKAVR
;
A
#
# COMPACT_ATOMS: atom_id res chain seq x y z
N MET A 1 20.69 -22.33 13.48
CA MET A 1 19.64 -21.31 13.71
C MET A 1 19.01 -20.97 12.37
N THR A 2 17.73 -21.27 12.17
CA THR A 2 16.98 -20.87 10.98
C THR A 2 16.77 -19.36 11.00
N ARG A 3 17.23 -18.65 9.96
CA ARG A 3 16.94 -17.22 9.81
C ARG A 3 15.44 -17.02 9.64
N ASN A 4 14.86 -16.08 10.37
CA ASN A 4 13.44 -15.71 10.20
C ASN A 4 13.26 -14.75 9.01
N SER A 5 12.02 -14.58 8.52
CA SER A 5 11.75 -13.74 7.35
C SER A 5 12.21 -12.29 7.52
N PHE A 6 12.15 -11.76 8.75
CA PHE A 6 12.64 -10.42 9.05
C PHE A 6 14.16 -10.29 8.81
N GLN A 7 14.95 -11.27 9.24
CA GLN A 7 16.39 -11.28 9.00
C GLN A 7 16.73 -11.39 7.50
N LEU A 8 15.96 -12.16 6.74
CA LEU A 8 16.13 -12.28 5.28
C LEU A 8 15.76 -10.98 4.55
N ILE A 9 14.71 -10.29 5.00
CA ILE A 9 14.36 -8.95 4.49
C ILE A 9 15.50 -7.98 4.74
N TRP A 10 16.04 -7.96 5.96
CA TRP A 10 17.14 -7.06 6.33
C TRP A 10 18.39 -7.33 5.50
N GLU A 11 18.75 -8.59 5.30
CA GLU A 11 19.87 -8.97 4.45
C GLU A 11 19.68 -8.52 3.00
N LYS A 12 18.52 -8.80 2.40
CA LYS A 12 18.22 -8.35 1.03
C LYS A 12 18.28 -6.83 0.90
N LEU A 13 17.79 -6.09 1.89
CA LEU A 13 17.83 -4.63 1.90
C LEU A 13 19.27 -4.09 1.85
N MET A 14 20.21 -4.78 2.51
CA MET A 14 21.60 -4.34 2.62
C MET A 14 22.49 -4.85 1.48
N THR A 15 22.12 -5.96 0.85
CA THR A 15 23.00 -6.67 -0.11
C THR A 15 22.54 -6.56 -1.56
N ASP A 16 21.22 -6.47 -1.80
CA ASP A 16 20.66 -6.43 -3.15
C ASP A 16 20.39 -5.00 -3.58
N HIS A 17 21.25 -4.48 -4.45
CA HIS A 17 21.15 -3.13 -4.98
C HIS A 17 19.90 -2.91 -5.86
N TRP A 18 19.30 -3.97 -6.42
CA TRP A 18 18.06 -3.89 -7.19
C TRP A 18 16.85 -3.49 -6.34
N VAL A 19 16.93 -3.67 -5.02
CA VAL A 19 15.90 -3.20 -4.08
C VAL A 19 15.67 -1.70 -4.21
N TRP A 20 16.73 -0.91 -4.45
CA TRP A 20 16.61 0.54 -4.65
C TRP A 20 15.88 0.91 -5.95
N VAL A 21 16.14 0.17 -7.03
CA VAL A 21 15.40 0.32 -8.29
C VAL A 21 13.92 -0.03 -8.07
N GLY A 22 13.66 -1.12 -7.34
CA GLY A 22 12.31 -1.51 -6.95
C GLY A 22 11.59 -0.45 -6.12
N TYR A 23 12.27 0.20 -5.18
CA TYR A 23 11.71 1.31 -4.42
C TYR A 23 11.48 2.57 -5.27
N GLY A 24 12.35 2.87 -6.23
CA GLY A 24 12.09 3.92 -7.22
C GLY A 24 10.82 3.64 -8.02
N GLY A 25 10.64 2.39 -8.48
CA GLY A 25 9.41 1.93 -9.10
C GLY A 25 8.20 2.11 -8.17
N GLN A 26 8.27 1.62 -6.93
CA GLN A 26 7.19 1.80 -5.95
C GLN A 26 6.85 3.26 -5.69
N ALA A 27 7.82 4.15 -5.62
CA ALA A 27 7.58 5.59 -5.43
C ALA A 27 6.77 6.18 -6.60
N ILE A 28 7.11 5.82 -7.84
CA ILE A 28 6.34 6.24 -9.02
C ILE A 28 4.93 5.64 -9.00
N PHE A 29 4.79 4.34 -8.67
CA PHE A 29 3.48 3.70 -8.55
C PHE A 29 2.63 4.33 -7.45
N PHE A 30 3.23 4.68 -6.32
CA PHE A 30 2.59 5.34 -5.19
C PHE A 30 2.11 6.75 -5.54
N SER A 31 2.86 7.49 -6.37
CA SER A 31 2.48 8.87 -6.77
C SER A 31 1.08 8.96 -7.38
N ARG A 32 0.61 7.91 -8.07
CA ARG A 32 -0.77 7.83 -8.60
C ARG A 32 -1.82 7.93 -7.51
N TRP A 33 -1.58 7.30 -6.36
CA TRP A 33 -2.47 7.39 -5.21
C TRP A 33 -2.44 8.78 -4.58
N ILE A 34 -1.28 9.45 -4.57
CA ILE A 34 -1.16 10.85 -4.12
C ILE A 34 -1.97 11.77 -5.03
N VAL A 35 -1.85 11.63 -6.35
CA VAL A 35 -2.61 12.45 -7.31
C VAL A 35 -4.11 12.24 -7.10
N GLN A 36 -4.55 10.98 -7.00
CA GLN A 36 -5.95 10.66 -6.72
C GLN A 36 -6.42 11.26 -5.38
N TRP A 37 -5.58 11.18 -4.33
CA TRP A 37 -5.87 11.80 -3.03
C TRP A 37 -6.14 13.28 -3.22
N VAL A 38 -5.21 14.03 -3.80
CA VAL A 38 -5.34 15.49 -3.97
C VAL A 38 -6.61 15.84 -4.74
N VAL A 39 -6.95 15.08 -5.77
CA VAL A 39 -8.20 15.26 -6.53
C VAL A 39 -9.42 14.98 -5.66
N SER A 40 -9.45 13.88 -4.90
CA SER A 40 -10.57 13.53 -4.02
C SER A 40 -10.81 14.56 -2.91
N GLU A 41 -9.73 15.12 -2.37
CA GLU A 41 -9.81 16.15 -1.31
C GLU A 41 -10.39 17.45 -1.86
N LYS A 42 -9.95 17.87 -3.06
CA LYS A 42 -10.48 19.05 -3.74
C LYS A 42 -11.95 18.88 -4.15
N ALA A 43 -12.37 17.66 -4.51
CA ALA A 43 -13.74 17.37 -4.89
C ALA A 43 -14.68 17.14 -3.69
N GLY A 44 -14.12 16.91 -2.49
CA GLY A 44 -14.87 16.62 -1.26
C GLY A 44 -15.61 15.28 -1.26
N ARG A 45 -15.36 14.41 -2.25
CA ARG A 45 -16.03 13.13 -2.45
C ARG A 45 -15.08 12.09 -3.00
N SER A 46 -15.28 10.82 -2.63
CA SER A 46 -14.55 9.73 -3.27
C SER A 46 -15.29 9.30 -4.54
N GLU A 47 -14.70 9.55 -5.69
CA GLU A 47 -15.29 9.13 -6.98
C GLU A 47 -15.23 7.60 -7.17
N ILE A 48 -14.42 6.90 -6.38
CA ILE A 48 -14.18 5.47 -6.49
C ILE A 48 -15.18 4.68 -5.62
N PRO A 49 -15.82 3.60 -6.15
CA PRO A 49 -16.83 2.82 -5.42
C PRO A 49 -16.31 2.20 -4.10
N LEU A 50 -17.19 2.11 -3.10
CA LEU A 50 -16.88 1.48 -1.81
C LEU A 50 -16.33 0.05 -1.94
N ALA A 51 -16.88 -0.74 -2.86
CA ALA A 51 -16.46 -2.12 -3.11
C ALA A 51 -14.98 -2.20 -3.55
N PHE A 52 -14.50 -1.24 -4.34
CA PHE A 52 -13.11 -1.19 -4.78
C PHE A 52 -12.16 -1.06 -3.58
N TRP A 53 -12.49 -0.20 -2.62
CA TRP A 53 -11.64 0.01 -1.45
C TRP A 53 -11.60 -1.21 -0.53
N TRP A 54 -12.73 -1.90 -0.33
CA TRP A 54 -12.76 -3.14 0.44
C TRP A 54 -11.98 -4.27 -0.23
N LEU A 55 -12.14 -4.46 -1.55
CA LEU A 55 -11.35 -5.42 -2.31
C LEU A 55 -9.84 -5.10 -2.26
N SER A 56 -9.49 -3.82 -2.32
CA SER A 56 -8.11 -3.36 -2.23
C SER A 56 -7.51 -3.60 -0.84
N LEU A 57 -8.28 -3.35 0.22
CA LEU A 57 -7.84 -3.58 1.60
C LEU A 57 -7.62 -5.07 1.87
N THR A 58 -8.56 -5.94 1.46
CA THR A 58 -8.46 -7.38 1.69
C THR A 58 -7.36 -8.01 0.82
N GLY A 59 -7.36 -7.73 -0.48
CA GLY A 59 -6.32 -8.22 -1.39
C GLY A 59 -4.93 -7.67 -1.03
N GLY A 60 -4.86 -6.39 -0.65
CA GLY A 60 -3.64 -5.74 -0.16
C GLY A 60 -3.09 -6.40 1.10
N GLY A 61 -3.96 -6.73 2.06
CA GLY A 61 -3.59 -7.41 3.31
C GLY A 61 -3.05 -8.82 3.07
N ILE A 62 -3.71 -9.61 2.21
CA ILE A 62 -3.22 -10.94 1.80
C ILE A 62 -1.83 -10.83 1.17
N THR A 63 -1.67 -9.86 0.25
CA THR A 63 -0.39 -9.64 -0.45
C THR A 63 0.71 -9.16 0.50
N LEU A 64 0.37 -8.37 1.52
CA LEU A 64 1.33 -7.95 2.55
C LEU A 64 1.86 -9.13 3.36
N VAL A 65 0.96 -10.02 3.79
CA VAL A 65 1.34 -11.26 4.49
C VAL A 65 2.22 -12.13 3.58
N TYR A 66 1.84 -12.29 2.31
CA TYR A 66 2.65 -12.99 1.33
C TYR A 66 4.06 -12.39 1.20
N ALA A 67 4.18 -11.07 1.05
CA ALA A 67 5.46 -10.37 0.92
C ALA A 67 6.35 -10.56 2.15
N TYR A 68 5.76 -10.58 3.35
CA TYR A 68 6.48 -10.89 4.58
C TYR A 68 7.01 -12.33 4.58
N VAL A 69 6.13 -13.31 4.29
CA VAL A 69 6.51 -14.73 4.27
C VAL A 69 7.60 -15.01 3.24
N LYS A 70 7.54 -14.36 2.07
CA LYS A 70 8.52 -14.51 0.98
C LYS A 70 9.76 -13.63 1.12
N ALA A 71 9.83 -12.81 2.17
CA ALA A 71 10.91 -11.85 2.37
C ALA A 71 11.15 -10.98 1.12
N GLU A 72 10.09 -10.34 0.62
CA GLU A 72 10.12 -9.42 -0.52
C GLU A 72 10.03 -7.96 -0.05
N PRO A 73 11.16 -7.27 0.21
CA PRO A 73 11.18 -5.95 0.86
C PRO A 73 10.41 -4.88 0.08
N VAL A 74 10.57 -4.86 -1.24
CA VAL A 74 9.95 -3.85 -2.13
C VAL A 74 8.43 -3.97 -2.14
N LEU A 75 7.91 -5.20 -2.23
CA LEU A 75 6.48 -5.45 -2.20
C LEU A 75 5.91 -5.17 -0.80
N PHE A 76 6.64 -5.58 0.24
CA PHE A 76 6.23 -5.39 1.63
C PHE A 76 6.02 -3.90 1.96
N LEU A 77 7.01 -3.04 1.68
CA LEU A 77 6.89 -1.61 1.96
C LEU A 77 5.75 -0.97 1.14
N GLY A 78 5.64 -1.28 -0.14
CA GLY A 78 4.59 -0.69 -0.97
C GLY A 78 3.20 -1.11 -0.56
N GLN A 79 3.00 -2.36 -0.11
CA GLN A 79 1.68 -2.79 0.38
C GLN A 79 1.31 -2.15 1.72
N ILE A 80 2.27 -1.84 2.59
CA ILE A 80 2.01 -1.04 3.79
C ILE A 80 1.46 0.33 3.39
N LEU A 81 2.14 1.02 2.47
CA LEU A 81 1.71 2.34 1.99
C LEU A 81 0.35 2.29 1.31
N ALA A 82 0.10 1.25 0.50
CA ALA A 82 -1.18 1.04 -0.17
C ALA A 82 -2.34 0.81 0.81
N LEU A 83 -2.14 0.01 1.87
CA LEU A 83 -3.16 -0.23 2.89
C LEU A 83 -3.56 1.05 3.64
N ILE A 84 -2.61 1.94 3.92
CA ILE A 84 -2.90 3.25 4.52
C ILE A 84 -3.83 4.05 3.59
N MET A 85 -3.55 4.05 2.29
CA MET A 85 -4.38 4.74 1.28
C MET A 85 -5.80 4.18 1.20
N TYR A 86 -5.95 2.85 1.20
CA TYR A 86 -7.26 2.20 1.13
C TYR A 86 -8.10 2.49 2.36
N THR A 87 -7.48 2.40 3.55
CA THR A 87 -8.15 2.67 4.83
C THR A 87 -8.60 4.12 4.92
N ARG A 88 -7.74 5.07 4.53
CA ARG A 88 -8.08 6.50 4.50
C ARG A 88 -9.25 6.81 3.56
N ASN A 89 -9.25 6.23 2.37
CA ASN A 89 -10.35 6.45 1.42
C ASN A 89 -11.66 5.84 1.91
N LEU A 90 -11.63 4.69 2.60
CA LEU A 90 -12.81 4.17 3.29
C LEU A 90 -13.34 5.17 4.32
N MET A 91 -12.47 5.72 5.18
CA MET A 91 -12.87 6.73 6.17
C MET A 91 -13.52 7.97 5.54
N LEU A 92 -13.00 8.44 4.39
CA LEU A 92 -13.58 9.55 3.65
C LEU A 92 -14.99 9.23 3.15
N VAL A 93 -15.19 8.05 2.55
CA VAL A 93 -16.51 7.60 2.05
C VAL A 93 -17.54 7.50 3.18
N TYR A 94 -17.15 6.94 4.33
CA TYR A 94 -18.06 6.84 5.48
C TYR A 94 -18.41 8.21 6.06
N ARG A 95 -17.46 9.16 6.08
CA ARG A 95 -17.72 10.54 6.51
C ARG A 95 -18.69 11.25 5.58
N GLU A 96 -18.55 11.11 4.27
CA GLU A 96 -19.49 11.70 3.29
C GLU A 96 -20.91 11.15 3.47
N LYS A 97 -21.05 9.84 3.70
CA LYS A 97 -22.35 9.20 3.97
C LYS A 97 -22.98 9.60 5.30
N ALA A 98 -22.19 9.98 6.29
CA ALA A 98 -22.71 10.40 7.59
C ALA A 98 -23.19 11.87 7.60
N VAL A 99 -22.74 12.68 6.65
CA VAL A 99 -23.11 14.10 6.51
C VAL A 99 -24.29 14.31 5.55
N ARG A 100 -24.57 13.35 4.66
CA ARG A 100 -25.77 13.31 3.80
C ARG A 100 -26.94 12.64 4.50
#